data_AF-A0A955TVM2-F1
#
_entry.id   AF-A0A955TVM2-F1
#
_cell.length_a   1.000
_cell.length_b   1.000
_cell.length_c   1.000
_cell.angle_alpha   90.00
_cell.angle_beta   90.00
_cell.angle_gamma   90.00
#
_symmetry.space_group_name_H-M   'P 1'
#
loop_
_entity.id
_entity.type
_entity.pdbx_description
1 polymer ?
#
loop_
_entity_poly.entity_id
_entity_poly.type
_entity_poly.pdbx_seq_one_letter_code
_entity_poly.pdbx_strand_id
1 'polypeptide(L)'
;MIELSLILFVILVLLGLTIAVLQLNTHSTAHTPRQTALPGTNFIPSQMYLDNVGGEGIALNESMKTLCFIQSATLPPKLLHYTNLLAVLLVKNQAILSDTLRTYPKDFSALALESKKDIQTSFENQPQTSPGESNQKIDLWVVMKEENTQTHTVNFLDMDTKEDGILFNKAMGTARYWYQLISDLVHQASGSEIVGVPHSHNSPAPNAGTSIAHELEKLSELRNNKIITQQDFDKAKEAILSRA
;
A
#
# COMPACT_ATOMS: atom_id res chain seq x y z
N MET A 1 59.43 18.67 -17.51
CA MET A 1 58.27 18.60 -18.44
C MET A 1 57.55 17.25 -18.36
N ILE A 2 58.26 16.12 -18.34
CA ILE A 2 57.66 14.77 -18.22
C ILE A 2 56.86 14.59 -16.91
N GLU A 3 57.43 14.99 -15.77
CA GLU A 3 56.77 14.95 -14.44
C GLU A 3 55.40 15.66 -14.42
N LEU A 4 55.34 16.86 -15.02
CA LEU A 4 54.12 17.68 -15.03
C LEU A 4 53.05 17.10 -15.95
N SER A 5 53.45 16.45 -17.05
CA SER A 5 52.56 15.72 -17.94
C SER A 5 51.95 14.48 -17.28
N LEU A 6 52.72 13.79 -16.43
CA LEU A 6 52.25 12.57 -15.75
C LEU A 6 51.24 12.91 -14.64
N ILE A 7 51.49 13.97 -13.87
CA ILE A 7 50.55 14.46 -12.85
C ILE A 7 49.22 14.89 -13.49
N LEU A 8 49.27 15.62 -14.62
CA LEU A 8 48.06 16.05 -15.34
C LEU A 8 47.23 14.85 -15.82
N PHE A 9 47.88 13.79 -16.33
CA PHE A 9 47.20 12.58 -16.79
C PHE A 9 46.48 11.84 -15.65
N VAL A 10 47.13 11.72 -14.48
CA VAL A 10 46.51 11.07 -13.30
C VAL A 10 45.28 11.84 -12.82
N ILE A 11 45.34 13.17 -12.81
CA ILE A 11 44.20 14.02 -12.43
C ILE A 11 43.03 13.83 -13.40
N LEU A 12 43.29 13.75 -14.72
CA LEU A 12 42.25 13.52 -15.73
C LEU A 12 41.58 12.16 -15.56
N VAL A 13 42.35 11.11 -15.28
CA VAL A 13 41.79 9.75 -15.05
C VAL A 13 40.92 9.72 -13.79
N LEU A 14 41.38 10.33 -12.69
CA LEU A 14 40.59 10.42 -11.46
C LEU A 14 39.30 11.22 -11.67
N LEU A 15 39.37 12.35 -12.39
CA LEU A 15 38.20 13.17 -12.69
C LEU A 15 37.20 12.39 -13.56
N GLY A 16 37.68 11.68 -14.59
CA GLY A 16 36.84 10.82 -15.42
C GLY A 16 36.15 9.71 -14.61
N LEU A 17 36.85 9.10 -13.66
CA LEU A 17 36.28 8.07 -12.79
C LEU A 17 35.18 8.64 -11.88
N THR A 18 35.40 9.82 -11.31
CA THR A 18 34.40 10.48 -10.44
C THR A 18 33.13 10.86 -11.20
N ILE A 19 33.27 11.33 -12.45
CA ILE A 19 32.13 11.66 -13.31
C ILE A 19 31.37 10.39 -13.72
N ALA A 20 32.08 9.31 -14.05
CA ALA A 20 31.44 8.02 -14.38
C ALA A 20 30.63 7.47 -13.20
N VAL A 21 31.18 7.50 -11.98
CA VAL A 21 30.47 7.08 -10.76
C VAL A 21 29.26 7.97 -10.47
N LEU A 22 29.36 9.29 -10.69
CA LEU A 22 28.22 10.19 -10.56
C LEU A 22 27.12 9.89 -11.59
N GLN A 23 27.48 9.64 -12.85
CA GLN A 23 26.50 9.35 -13.91
C GLN A 23 25.77 8.02 -13.72
N LEU A 24 26.45 7.02 -13.15
CA LEU A 24 25.84 5.75 -12.74
C LEU A 24 24.79 5.94 -11.63
N ASN A 25 24.92 6.97 -10.79
CA ASN A 25 23.93 7.29 -9.75
C ASN A 25 22.79 8.19 -10.23
N THR A 26 22.95 8.92 -11.34
CA THR A 26 21.95 9.89 -11.83
C THR A 26 20.96 9.33 -12.85
N HIS A 27 21.08 8.07 -13.26
CA HIS A 27 20.15 7.45 -14.22
C HIS A 27 18.89 6.84 -13.59
N SER A 28 18.42 7.38 -12.46
CA SER A 28 17.04 7.25 -12.02
C SER A 28 16.21 8.37 -12.65
N THR A 29 16.16 8.43 -13.98
CA THR A 29 15.11 9.19 -14.66
C THR A 29 13.80 8.48 -14.37
N ALA A 30 13.12 8.93 -13.31
CA ALA A 30 11.70 8.74 -13.14
C ALA A 30 11.02 9.44 -14.34
N HIS A 31 10.97 8.75 -15.47
CA HIS A 31 9.88 8.94 -16.40
C HIS A 31 8.63 8.69 -15.57
N THR A 32 7.97 9.75 -15.10
CA THR A 32 6.59 9.65 -14.67
C THR A 32 5.86 9.20 -15.93
N PRO A 33 5.51 7.91 -16.07
CA PRO A 33 4.82 7.46 -17.24
C PRO A 33 3.54 8.28 -17.26
N ARG A 34 3.24 8.90 -18.40
CA ARG A 34 1.94 9.53 -18.60
C ARG A 34 0.91 8.47 -18.23
N GLN A 35 0.21 8.64 -17.10
CA GLN A 35 -0.67 7.62 -16.52
C GLN A 35 -1.86 7.46 -17.46
N THR A 36 -1.70 6.60 -18.46
CA THR A 36 -2.76 6.20 -19.37
C THR A 36 -3.66 5.23 -18.63
N ALA A 37 -4.96 5.33 -18.87
CA ALA A 37 -5.91 4.37 -18.33
C ALA A 37 -5.52 2.94 -18.76
N LEU A 38 -5.70 1.97 -17.86
CA LEU A 38 -5.45 0.56 -18.19
C LEU A 38 -6.39 0.13 -19.33
N PRO A 39 -5.90 -0.60 -20.36
CA PRO A 39 -6.73 -1.05 -21.47
C PRO A 39 -8.00 -1.76 -21.01
N GLY A 40 -9.15 -1.37 -21.56
CA GLY A 40 -10.44 -1.93 -21.18
C GLY A 40 -11.06 -1.38 -19.89
N THR A 41 -10.44 -0.38 -19.25
CA THR A 41 -10.96 0.27 -18.04
C THR A 41 -10.86 1.79 -18.11
N ASN A 42 -11.59 2.47 -17.24
CA ASN A 42 -11.39 3.89 -16.95
C ASN A 42 -10.44 4.11 -15.75
N PHE A 43 -9.72 3.08 -15.33
CA PHE A 43 -8.85 3.14 -14.16
C PHE A 43 -7.52 3.80 -14.53
N ILE A 44 -7.26 4.96 -13.93
CA ILE A 44 -6.00 5.69 -14.07
C ILE A 44 -5.18 5.41 -12.81
N PRO A 45 -4.08 4.64 -12.88
CA PRO A 45 -3.28 4.29 -11.71
C PRO A 45 -2.48 5.49 -11.23
N SER A 46 -2.54 5.83 -9.93
CA SER A 46 -1.58 6.74 -9.29
C SER A 46 -0.24 6.05 -9.04
N GLN A 47 -0.28 4.75 -8.76
CA GLN A 47 0.89 3.89 -8.61
C GLN A 47 0.61 2.54 -9.28
N MET A 48 1.64 1.90 -9.84
CA MET A 48 1.50 0.61 -10.51
C MET A 48 2.80 -0.20 -10.41
N TYR A 49 2.62 -1.50 -10.23
CA TYR A 49 3.64 -2.53 -10.34
C TYR A 49 3.15 -3.60 -11.30
N LEU A 50 4.05 -4.02 -12.19
CA LEU A 50 3.85 -5.12 -13.13
C LEU A 50 5.02 -6.08 -12.93
N ASP A 51 4.71 -7.36 -12.83
CA ASP A 51 5.69 -8.42 -12.94
C ASP A 51 6.33 -8.41 -14.34
N ASN A 52 7.60 -8.74 -14.40
CA ASN A 52 8.39 -8.81 -15.62
C ASN A 52 8.10 -10.08 -16.45
N VAL A 53 7.49 -11.11 -15.87
CA VAL A 53 7.31 -12.42 -16.51
C VAL A 53 5.86 -12.62 -16.99
N GLY A 54 4.89 -12.52 -16.09
CA GLY A 54 3.50 -12.88 -16.35
C GLY A 54 2.60 -11.75 -16.85
N GLY A 55 3.06 -10.51 -16.77
CA GLY A 55 2.21 -9.32 -16.98
C GLY A 55 1.13 -9.13 -15.91
N GLU A 56 1.17 -9.94 -14.85
CA GLU A 56 0.36 -9.76 -13.65
C GLU A 56 0.89 -8.56 -12.86
N GLY A 57 0.06 -7.96 -12.02
CA GLY A 57 0.49 -6.81 -11.27
C GLY A 57 -0.59 -6.21 -10.39
N ILE A 58 -0.23 -5.09 -9.81
CA ILE A 58 -1.10 -4.36 -8.90
C ILE A 58 -0.97 -2.88 -9.17
N ALA A 59 -2.09 -2.20 -9.19
CA ALA A 59 -2.15 -0.77 -9.33
C ALA A 59 -3.08 -0.17 -8.28
N LEU A 60 -2.77 1.05 -7.86
CA LEU A 60 -3.55 1.81 -6.91
C LEU A 60 -3.99 3.11 -7.58
N ASN A 61 -5.25 3.47 -7.38
CA ASN A 61 -5.72 4.84 -7.57
C ASN A 61 -6.09 5.39 -6.19
N GLU A 62 -5.23 6.24 -5.65
CA GLU A 62 -5.40 6.84 -4.33
C GLU A 62 -6.63 7.77 -4.26
N SER A 63 -6.92 8.50 -5.34
CA SER A 63 -8.04 9.45 -5.38
C SER A 63 -9.40 8.75 -5.30
N MET A 64 -9.52 7.60 -5.97
CA MET A 64 -10.71 6.77 -5.98
C MET A 64 -10.67 5.65 -4.92
N LYS A 65 -9.59 5.59 -4.13
CA LYS A 65 -9.35 4.55 -3.11
C LYS A 65 -9.62 3.13 -3.61
N THR A 66 -9.19 2.86 -4.84
CA THR A 66 -9.47 1.61 -5.56
C THR A 66 -8.15 0.94 -5.94
N LEU A 67 -8.03 -0.34 -5.63
CA LEU A 67 -6.98 -1.21 -6.13
C LEU A 67 -7.42 -1.85 -7.44
N CYS A 68 -6.46 -2.09 -8.32
CA CYS A 68 -6.65 -2.83 -9.55
C CYS A 68 -5.63 -3.97 -9.58
N PHE A 69 -6.11 -5.20 -9.62
CA PHE A 69 -5.28 -6.37 -9.84
C PHE A 69 -5.21 -6.63 -11.33
N ILE A 70 -4.02 -6.47 -11.88
CA ILE A 70 -3.73 -6.70 -13.28
C ILE A 70 -3.47 -8.20 -13.41
N GLN A 71 -4.31 -8.88 -14.17
CA GLN A 71 -4.19 -10.31 -14.43
C GLN A 71 -3.46 -10.52 -15.76
N SER A 72 -3.23 -11.78 -16.12
CA SER A 72 -2.67 -12.11 -17.43
C SER A 72 -3.49 -11.50 -18.58
N ALA A 73 -2.86 -11.34 -19.75
CA ALA A 73 -3.43 -10.62 -20.89
C ALA A 73 -4.81 -11.12 -21.39
N THR A 74 -5.23 -12.33 -20.97
CA THR A 74 -6.50 -12.94 -21.35
C THR A 74 -7.64 -12.65 -20.38
N LEU A 75 -7.34 -12.17 -19.17
CA LEU A 75 -8.34 -11.90 -18.14
C LEU A 75 -8.48 -10.39 -17.91
N PRO A 76 -9.72 -9.90 -17.73
CA PRO A 76 -9.93 -8.49 -17.45
C PRO A 76 -9.32 -8.13 -16.09
N PRO A 77 -8.75 -6.91 -15.96
CA PRO A 77 -8.25 -6.44 -14.67
C PRO A 77 -9.39 -6.36 -13.66
N LYS A 78 -9.07 -6.70 -12.41
CA LYS A 78 -10.03 -6.76 -11.32
C LYS A 78 -9.94 -5.52 -10.45
N LEU A 79 -11.01 -4.73 -10.40
CA LEU A 79 -11.11 -3.54 -9.57
C LEU A 79 -11.68 -3.88 -8.20
N LEU A 80 -11.05 -3.37 -7.15
CA LEU A 80 -11.45 -3.57 -5.76
C LEU A 80 -11.41 -2.25 -5.00
N HIS A 81 -12.53 -1.86 -4.40
CA HIS A 81 -12.54 -0.75 -3.46
C HIS A 81 -11.87 -1.14 -2.13
N TYR A 82 -11.10 -0.24 -1.51
CA TYR A 82 -10.33 -0.55 -0.30
C TYR A 82 -11.18 -1.05 0.89
N THR A 83 -12.46 -0.67 0.95
CA THR A 83 -13.41 -1.14 1.97
C THR A 83 -13.69 -2.65 1.90
N ASN A 84 -13.26 -3.33 0.84
CA ASN A 84 -13.38 -4.77 0.71
C ASN A 84 -12.06 -5.48 1.07
N LEU A 85 -11.00 -4.76 1.42
CA LEU A 85 -9.76 -5.38 1.90
C LEU A 85 -9.96 -5.99 3.28
N LEU A 86 -9.45 -7.21 3.45
CA LEU A 86 -9.47 -7.95 4.71
C LEU A 86 -8.07 -8.09 5.29
N ALA A 87 -7.07 -8.41 4.46
CA ALA A 87 -5.70 -8.58 4.93
C ALA A 87 -4.68 -8.37 3.81
N VAL A 88 -3.45 -8.08 4.21
CA VAL A 88 -2.28 -8.17 3.34
C VAL A 88 -1.15 -8.91 4.07
N LEU A 89 -0.49 -9.84 3.39
CA LEU A 89 0.60 -10.64 3.93
C LEU A 89 1.79 -10.60 2.98
N LEU A 90 2.95 -10.23 3.49
CA LEU A 90 4.23 -10.33 2.79
C LEU A 90 4.84 -11.69 3.09
N VAL A 91 5.07 -12.49 2.05
CA VAL A 91 5.54 -13.88 2.16
C VAL A 91 6.88 -14.03 1.45
N LYS A 92 7.84 -14.68 2.10
CA LYS A 92 9.12 -15.08 1.52
C LYS A 92 9.29 -16.59 1.69
N ASN A 93 9.51 -17.31 0.59
CA ASN A 93 9.74 -18.77 0.59
C ASN A 93 8.70 -19.51 1.46
N GLN A 94 7.41 -19.19 1.26
CA GLN A 94 6.28 -19.78 2.00
C GLN A 94 6.26 -19.46 3.52
N ALA A 95 7.06 -18.50 3.99
CA ALA A 95 7.02 -17.98 5.34
C ALA A 95 6.46 -16.54 5.37
N ILE A 96 5.47 -16.30 6.22
CA ILE A 96 4.91 -14.96 6.43
C ILE A 96 5.95 -14.11 7.17
N LEU A 97 6.43 -13.06 6.51
CA LEU A 97 7.37 -12.10 7.11
C LEU A 97 6.65 -10.96 7.84
N SER A 98 5.52 -10.53 7.30
CA SER A 98 4.71 -9.43 7.85
C SER A 98 3.28 -9.60 7.42
N ASP A 99 2.34 -9.20 8.28
CA ASP A 99 0.92 -9.25 7.99
C ASP A 99 0.18 -8.06 8.61
N THR A 100 -0.86 -7.61 7.91
CA THR A 100 -1.82 -6.63 8.42
C THR A 100 -3.21 -7.19 8.20
N LEU A 101 -3.95 -7.33 9.29
CA LEU A 101 -5.32 -7.82 9.30
C LEU A 101 -6.28 -6.67 9.61
N ARG A 102 -7.41 -6.65 8.92
CA ARG A 102 -8.53 -5.78 9.25
C ARG A 102 -9.08 -6.17 10.62
N THR A 103 -9.21 -5.20 11.52
CA THR A 103 -9.66 -5.42 12.90
C THR A 103 -11.11 -5.07 13.14
N TYR A 104 -11.73 -4.32 12.23
CA TYR A 104 -13.13 -3.89 12.31
C TYR A 104 -13.75 -3.80 10.90
N PRO A 105 -15.04 -4.16 10.72
CA PRO A 105 -15.98 -4.69 11.70
C PRO A 105 -15.63 -6.12 12.14
N LYS A 106 -16.22 -6.60 13.25
CA LYS A 106 -15.85 -7.89 13.86
C LYS A 106 -15.95 -9.06 12.87
N ASP A 107 -16.95 -9.07 12.00
CA ASP A 107 -17.12 -10.11 10.98
C ASP A 107 -15.95 -10.12 9.99
N PHE A 108 -15.43 -8.95 9.62
CA PHE A 108 -14.28 -8.84 8.71
C PHE A 108 -13.00 -9.27 9.42
N SER A 109 -12.88 -8.98 10.72
CA SER A 109 -11.74 -9.45 11.52
C SER A 109 -11.69 -10.97 11.66
N ALA A 110 -12.85 -11.62 11.79
CA ALA A 110 -12.95 -13.07 11.83
C ALA A 110 -12.54 -13.68 10.49
N LEU A 111 -13.07 -13.16 9.38
CA LEU A 111 -12.72 -13.60 8.03
C LEU A 111 -11.23 -13.38 7.72
N ALA A 112 -10.67 -12.22 8.07
CA ALA A 112 -9.25 -11.94 7.87
C ALA A 112 -8.34 -12.93 8.63
N LEU A 113 -8.70 -13.27 9.87
CA LEU A 113 -7.96 -14.24 10.68
C LEU A 113 -8.09 -15.66 10.13
N GLU A 114 -9.28 -16.06 9.68
CA GLU A 114 -9.52 -17.35 9.03
C GLU A 114 -8.68 -17.48 7.76
N SER A 115 -8.73 -16.50 6.86
CA SER A 115 -7.92 -16.51 5.64
C SER A 115 -6.42 -16.56 5.90
N LYS A 116 -5.93 -15.85 6.94
CA LYS A 116 -4.52 -15.98 7.35
C LYS A 116 -4.17 -17.41 7.75
N LYS A 117 -5.04 -18.08 8.51
CA LYS A 117 -4.82 -19.47 8.91
C LYS A 117 -4.83 -20.40 7.70
N ASP A 118 -5.78 -20.24 6.79
CA ASP A 118 -5.87 -21.05 5.57
C ASP A 118 -4.60 -20.92 4.72
N ILE A 119 -4.11 -19.68 4.55
CA ILE A 119 -2.85 -19.40 3.85
C ILE A 119 -1.68 -20.09 4.57
N GLN A 120 -1.58 -19.97 5.89
CA GLN A 120 -0.51 -20.60 6.66
C GLN A 120 -0.55 -22.14 6.56
N THR A 121 -1.73 -22.74 6.65
CA THR A 121 -1.92 -24.19 6.48
C THR A 121 -1.61 -24.63 5.05
N SER A 122 -1.85 -23.79 4.03
CA SER A 122 -1.46 -24.11 2.65
C SER A 122 0.06 -24.25 2.49
N PHE A 123 0.84 -23.45 3.20
CA PHE A 123 2.31 -23.52 3.20
C PHE A 123 2.83 -24.77 3.91
N GLU A 124 2.22 -25.17 5.02
CA GLU A 124 2.61 -26.37 5.77
C GLU A 124 2.39 -27.66 4.99
N ASN A 125 1.40 -27.68 4.09
CA ASN A 125 1.10 -28.84 3.24
C ASN A 125 1.93 -28.89 1.95
N GLN A 126 2.68 -27.83 1.63
CA GLN A 126 3.51 -27.81 0.44
C GLN A 126 4.87 -28.46 0.74
N PRO A 127 5.38 -29.36 -0.13
CA PRO A 127 6.70 -29.95 0.08
C PRO A 127 7.74 -28.83 0.19
N GLN A 128 8.49 -28.81 1.29
CA GLN A 128 9.61 -27.89 1.40
C GLN A 128 10.58 -28.15 0.26
N THR A 129 10.93 -27.09 -0.48
CA THR A 129 11.99 -27.13 -1.49
C THR A 129 13.24 -27.72 -0.85
N SER A 130 13.89 -28.63 -1.56
CA SER A 130 14.96 -29.43 -0.98
C SER A 130 16.09 -28.53 -0.47
N PRO A 131 16.75 -28.87 0.66
CA PRO A 131 17.88 -28.09 1.16
C PRO A 131 18.98 -28.02 0.08
N GLY A 132 19.12 -26.85 -0.55
CA GLY A 132 20.05 -26.61 -1.66
C GLY A 132 19.42 -25.97 -2.90
N GLU A 133 18.08 -25.92 -2.99
CA GLU A 133 17.38 -25.25 -4.07
C GLU A 133 17.35 -23.73 -3.82
N SER A 134 18.01 -22.97 -4.69
CA SER A 134 18.23 -21.52 -4.52
C SER A 134 17.04 -20.66 -4.93
N ASN A 135 15.90 -21.27 -5.30
CA ASN A 135 14.77 -20.51 -5.83
C ASN A 135 14.19 -19.60 -4.72
N GLN A 136 14.37 -18.29 -4.88
CA GLN A 136 13.81 -17.31 -3.96
C GLN A 136 12.45 -16.89 -4.47
N LYS A 137 11.46 -16.98 -3.60
CA LYS A 137 10.11 -16.54 -3.86
C LYS A 137 9.70 -15.43 -2.90
N ILE A 138 9.24 -14.31 -3.46
CA ILE A 138 8.70 -13.17 -2.71
C ILE A 138 7.33 -12.85 -3.28
N ASP A 139 6.30 -13.02 -2.45
CA ASP A 139 4.91 -12.79 -2.83
C ASP A 139 4.23 -11.81 -1.88
N LEU A 140 3.25 -11.08 -2.40
CA LEU A 140 2.30 -10.31 -1.61
C LEU A 140 0.90 -10.91 -1.78
N TRP A 141 0.33 -11.39 -0.69
CA TRP A 141 -0.99 -11.99 -0.65
C TRP A 141 -1.98 -10.95 -0.15
N VAL A 142 -2.98 -10.62 -0.96
CA VAL A 142 -4.04 -9.64 -0.64
C VAL A 142 -5.36 -10.38 -0.52
N VAL A 143 -5.95 -10.35 0.67
CA VAL A 143 -7.21 -11.01 0.98
C VAL A 143 -8.34 -10.00 0.92
N MET A 144 -9.41 -10.37 0.22
CA MET A 144 -10.51 -9.47 -0.12
C MET A 144 -11.85 -10.14 0.16
N LYS A 145 -12.84 -9.34 0.57
CA LYS A 145 -14.22 -9.75 0.74
C LYS A 145 -15.01 -9.44 -0.53
N GLU A 146 -15.47 -10.48 -1.23
CA GLU A 146 -16.48 -10.40 -2.27
C GLU A 146 -17.63 -11.37 -1.96
N GLU A 147 -18.28 -11.94 -2.98
CA GLU A 147 -19.27 -13.02 -2.79
C GLU A 147 -18.66 -14.19 -2.00
N ASN A 148 -17.38 -14.48 -2.25
CA ASN A 148 -16.55 -15.38 -1.46
C ASN A 148 -15.25 -14.66 -1.08
N THR A 149 -14.64 -15.06 0.04
CA THR A 149 -13.32 -14.56 0.41
C THR A 149 -12.30 -15.00 -0.63
N GLN A 150 -11.67 -14.04 -1.31
CA GLN A 150 -10.70 -14.31 -2.36
C GLN A 150 -9.34 -13.77 -1.96
N THR A 151 -8.31 -14.58 -2.22
CA THR A 151 -6.92 -14.20 -2.11
C THR A 151 -6.37 -13.92 -3.51
N HIS A 152 -5.70 -12.78 -3.68
CA HIS A 152 -4.91 -12.49 -4.87
C HIS A 152 -3.43 -12.43 -4.49
N THR A 153 -2.59 -13.07 -5.30
CA THR A 153 -1.15 -13.15 -5.06
C THR A 153 -0.43 -12.34 -6.12
N VAL A 154 0.43 -11.42 -5.70
CA VAL A 154 1.30 -10.64 -6.57
C VAL A 154 2.73 -11.14 -6.38
N ASN A 155 3.33 -11.67 -7.43
CA ASN A 155 4.71 -12.14 -7.40
C ASN A 155 5.70 -10.99 -7.64
N PHE A 156 6.69 -10.89 -6.76
CA PHE A 156 7.80 -9.94 -6.88
C PHE A 156 9.11 -10.61 -7.29
N LEU A 157 9.22 -11.91 -7.02
CA LEU A 157 10.37 -12.74 -7.34
C LEU A 157 9.93 -14.21 -7.33
N ASP A 158 10.25 -14.95 -8.38
CA ASP A 158 10.20 -16.42 -8.43
C ASP A 158 11.31 -16.88 -9.38
N MET A 159 12.55 -16.90 -8.88
CA MET A 159 13.71 -17.33 -9.66
C MET A 159 14.88 -17.76 -8.77
N ASP A 160 15.78 -18.56 -9.34
CA ASP A 160 17.06 -18.91 -8.75
C ASP A 160 17.95 -17.67 -8.60
N THR A 161 18.00 -17.12 -7.39
CA THR A 161 18.87 -16.01 -7.06
C THR A 161 19.41 -16.18 -5.65
N LYS A 162 20.55 -15.55 -5.37
CA LYS A 162 21.11 -15.59 -4.03
C LYS A 162 20.29 -14.67 -3.11
N GLU A 163 19.98 -15.14 -1.91
CA GLU A 163 19.51 -14.25 -0.84
C GLU A 163 20.54 -13.11 -0.65
N ASP A 164 20.04 -11.89 -0.41
CA ASP A 164 20.82 -10.65 -0.40
C ASP A 164 21.47 -10.25 -1.73
N GLY A 165 21.17 -10.94 -2.83
CA GLY A 165 21.53 -10.51 -4.18
C GLY A 165 20.84 -9.19 -4.57
N ILE A 166 21.37 -8.49 -5.57
CA ILE A 166 20.82 -7.20 -6.04
C ILE A 166 19.35 -7.34 -6.45
N LEU A 167 19.03 -8.40 -7.20
CA LEU A 167 17.66 -8.71 -7.65
C LEU A 167 16.74 -9.00 -6.46
N PHE A 168 17.18 -9.83 -5.52
CA PHE A 168 16.46 -10.14 -4.29
C PHE A 168 16.15 -8.87 -3.49
N ASN A 169 17.16 -8.03 -3.23
CA ASN A 169 17.00 -6.81 -2.45
C ASN A 169 16.05 -5.81 -3.13
N LYS A 170 16.13 -5.68 -4.46
CA LYS A 170 15.22 -4.84 -5.24
C LYS A 170 13.77 -5.35 -5.17
N ALA A 171 13.57 -6.66 -5.37
CA ALA A 171 12.25 -7.27 -5.29
C ALA A 171 11.66 -7.15 -3.87
N MET A 172 12.45 -7.47 -2.85
CA MET A 172 12.05 -7.34 -1.44
C MET A 172 11.71 -5.89 -1.06
N GLY A 173 12.52 -4.91 -1.50
CA GLY A 173 12.23 -3.49 -1.30
C GLY A 173 10.91 -3.06 -1.95
N THR A 174 10.66 -3.52 -3.17
CA THR A 174 9.41 -3.24 -3.90
C THR A 174 8.21 -3.90 -3.23
N ALA A 175 8.33 -5.16 -2.80
CA ALA A 175 7.30 -5.88 -2.08
C ALA A 175 6.95 -5.22 -0.73
N ARG A 176 7.96 -4.76 0.02
CA ARG A 176 7.76 -4.01 1.28
C ARG A 176 7.04 -2.69 1.06
N TYR A 177 7.38 -1.97 -0.01
CA TYR A 177 6.70 -0.73 -0.38
C TYR A 177 5.20 -0.96 -0.63
N TRP A 178 4.87 -1.95 -1.45
CA TRP A 178 3.47 -2.31 -1.72
C TRP A 178 2.75 -2.86 -0.49
N TYR A 179 3.44 -3.66 0.33
CA TYR A 179 2.90 -4.11 1.61
C TYR A 179 2.50 -2.94 2.51
N GLN A 180 3.36 -1.94 2.67
CA GLN A 180 3.07 -0.74 3.48
C GLN A 180 1.87 0.03 2.92
N LEU A 181 1.85 0.26 1.60
CA LEU A 181 0.77 0.98 0.94
C LEU A 181 -0.59 0.30 1.13
N ILE A 182 -0.66 -1.03 1.00
CA ILE A 182 -1.91 -1.77 1.18
C ILE A 182 -2.25 -1.92 2.67
N SER A 183 -1.26 -2.07 3.55
CA SER A 183 -1.44 -2.11 5.00
C SER A 183 -2.13 -0.83 5.50
N ASP A 184 -1.70 0.33 5.00
CA ASP A 184 -2.35 1.62 5.31
C ASP A 184 -3.81 1.66 4.84
N LEU A 185 -4.11 1.05 3.69
CA LEU A 185 -5.49 0.94 3.18
C LEU A 185 -6.35 -0.01 4.02
N VAL A 186 -5.79 -1.13 4.51
CA VAL A 186 -6.46 -2.04 5.43
C VAL A 186 -6.79 -1.35 6.76
N HIS A 187 -5.86 -0.54 7.28
CA HIS A 187 -6.11 0.29 8.46
C HIS A 187 -7.17 1.36 8.22
N GLN A 188 -7.12 2.06 7.07
CA GLN A 188 -8.15 3.03 6.67
C GLN A 188 -9.53 2.36 6.59
N ALA A 189 -9.63 1.17 6.00
CA ALA A 189 -10.88 0.41 5.91
C ALA A 189 -11.43 0.00 7.29
N SER A 190 -10.55 -0.20 8.27
CA SER A 190 -10.95 -0.52 9.65
C SER A 190 -11.56 0.69 10.38
N GLY A 191 -11.08 1.91 10.09
CA GLY A 191 -11.55 3.14 10.73
C GLY A 191 -12.76 3.81 10.06
N SER A 192 -12.99 3.56 8.76
CA SER A 192 -14.00 4.27 7.97
C SER A 192 -15.46 3.94 8.30
N GLU A 193 -15.75 2.84 9.00
CA GLU A 193 -17.13 2.43 9.31
C GLU A 193 -17.70 3.01 10.62
N ILE A 194 -16.86 3.59 11.49
CA ILE A 194 -17.33 4.14 12.78
C ILE A 194 -18.11 5.46 12.60
N VAL A 195 -18.05 6.09 11.42
CA VAL A 195 -18.80 7.31 11.07
C VAL A 195 -20.03 7.00 10.18
N GLY A 196 -20.63 5.82 10.37
CA GLY A 196 -21.84 5.37 9.69
C GLY A 196 -23.11 5.47 10.55
N VAL A 197 -23.51 6.68 10.95
CA VAL A 197 -24.90 6.95 11.37
C VAL A 197 -25.80 6.79 10.13
N PRO A 198 -26.94 6.09 10.21
CA PRO A 198 -27.64 5.55 9.04
C PRO A 198 -28.24 6.66 8.19
N HIS A 199 -27.95 6.64 6.88
CA HIS A 199 -28.72 7.41 5.90
C HIS A 199 -29.59 6.45 5.10
N SER A 200 -30.80 6.25 5.60
CA SER A 200 -31.94 5.84 4.78
C SER A 200 -32.91 7.02 4.68
N HIS A 201 -33.43 7.21 3.47
CA HIS A 201 -34.55 8.04 3.03
C HIS A 201 -34.35 9.54 2.72
N ASN A 202 -34.41 9.82 1.41
CA ASN A 202 -35.20 10.86 0.76
C ASN A 202 -35.99 11.81 1.69
N SER A 203 -35.57 13.07 1.80
CA SER A 203 -36.47 14.24 1.77
C SER A 203 -35.69 15.57 1.75
N PRO A 204 -36.29 16.64 1.18
CA PRO A 204 -35.59 17.85 0.75
C PRO A 204 -35.26 18.80 1.92
N ALA A 205 -34.32 19.70 1.66
CA ALA A 205 -33.85 20.77 2.56
C ALA A 205 -34.98 21.41 3.39
N PRO A 206 -34.69 21.76 4.66
CA PRO A 206 -34.59 23.18 4.96
C PRO A 206 -33.55 23.57 6.04
N ASN A 207 -32.86 24.68 5.76
CA ASN A 207 -32.42 25.73 6.69
C ASN A 207 -31.72 25.37 8.01
N ALA A 208 -30.39 25.56 7.98
CA ALA A 208 -29.58 26.32 8.94
C ALA A 208 -30.13 26.50 10.37
N GLY A 209 -30.00 25.44 11.16
CA GLY A 209 -29.75 25.56 12.60
C GLY A 209 -28.62 24.59 12.92
N THR A 210 -27.38 25.08 13.02
CA THR A 210 -26.28 24.24 13.52
C THR A 210 -26.64 23.86 14.96
N SER A 211 -26.96 22.58 15.15
CA SER A 211 -27.30 22.03 16.45
C SER A 211 -26.12 22.25 17.39
N ILE A 212 -26.36 22.85 18.55
CA ILE A 212 -25.37 23.07 19.62
C ILE A 212 -24.63 21.76 19.97
N ALA A 213 -25.32 20.63 19.90
CA ALA A 213 -24.73 19.31 20.12
C ALA A 213 -23.60 19.01 19.12
N HIS A 214 -23.78 19.34 17.85
CA HIS A 214 -22.80 19.11 16.79
C HIS A 214 -21.59 20.05 16.92
N GLU A 215 -21.78 21.28 17.39
CA GLU A 215 -20.67 22.20 17.66
C GLU A 215 -19.84 21.75 18.88
N LEU A 216 -20.49 21.23 19.93
CA LEU A 216 -19.80 20.66 21.10
C LEU A 216 -19.04 19.37 20.77
N GLU A 217 -19.60 18.52 19.91
CA GLU A 217 -18.94 17.29 19.43
C GLU A 217 -17.65 17.62 18.67
N LYS A 218 -17.72 18.56 17.73
CA LYS A 218 -16.55 19.01 16.96
C LYS A 218 -15.46 19.62 17.84
N LEU A 219 -15.83 20.37 18.88
CA LEU A 219 -14.86 20.89 19.85
C LEU A 219 -14.18 19.78 20.65
N SER A 220 -14.92 18.73 21.02
CA SER A 220 -14.38 17.56 21.73
C SER A 220 -13.35 16.82 20.87
N GLU A 221 -13.63 16.64 19.59
CA GLU A 221 -12.70 16.05 18.62
C GLU A 221 -11.40 16.85 18.50
N LEU A 222 -11.48 18.17 18.34
CA LEU A 222 -10.30 19.04 18.23
C LEU A 222 -9.41 18.96 19.47
N ARG A 223 -10.01 18.88 20.67
CA ARG A 223 -9.27 18.69 21.93
C ARG A 223 -8.63 17.30 22.00
N ASN A 224 -9.37 16.24 21.66
CA ASN A 224 -8.87 14.87 21.70
C ASN A 224 -7.68 14.66 20.75
N ASN A 225 -7.69 15.37 19.62
CA ASN A 225 -6.60 15.39 18.64
C ASN A 225 -5.45 16.34 19.03
N LYS A 226 -5.49 16.95 20.23
CA LYS A 226 -4.49 17.90 20.75
C LYS A 226 -4.25 19.13 19.85
N ILE A 227 -5.25 19.49 19.03
CA ILE A 227 -5.20 20.66 18.13
C ILE A 227 -5.44 21.95 18.93
N ILE A 228 -6.28 21.86 19.95
CA ILE A 228 -6.58 22.96 20.89
C ILE A 228 -6.24 22.54 22.31
N THR A 229 -5.93 23.52 23.16
CA THR A 229 -5.67 23.26 24.58
C THR A 229 -6.98 23.07 25.35
N GLN A 230 -6.91 22.49 26.56
CA GLN A 230 -8.08 22.36 27.43
C GLN A 230 -8.70 23.74 27.76
N GLN A 231 -7.87 24.78 27.92
CA GLN A 231 -8.32 26.14 28.19
C GLN A 231 -9.12 26.73 27.00
N ASP A 232 -8.67 26.49 25.77
CA ASP A 232 -9.38 26.95 24.56
C ASP A 232 -10.73 26.24 24.41
N PHE A 233 -10.77 24.94 24.73
CA PHE A 233 -12.01 24.16 24.73
C PHE A 233 -13.03 24.70 25.72
N ASP A 234 -12.63 24.97 26.97
CA ASP A 234 -13.55 25.46 28.00
C ASP A 234 -14.10 26.85 27.65
N LYS A 235 -13.25 27.74 27.10
CA LYS A 235 -13.67 29.06 26.63
C LYS A 235 -14.66 29.00 25.46
N ALA A 236 -14.44 28.10 24.50
CA ALA A 236 -15.35 27.93 23.35
C ALA A 236 -16.67 27.27 23.76
N LYS A 237 -16.62 26.31 24.69
CA LYS A 237 -17.81 25.68 25.28
C LYS A 237 -18.70 26.68 26.00
N GLU A 238 -18.12 27.57 26.80
CA GLU A 238 -18.86 28.62 27.51
C GLU A 238 -19.51 29.61 26.54
N ALA A 239 -18.80 30.00 25.48
CA ALA A 239 -19.34 30.86 24.42
C ALA A 239 -20.55 30.22 23.71
N ILE A 240 -20.49 28.92 23.40
CA ILE A 240 -21.60 28.19 22.76
C ILE A 240 -22.79 28.05 23.71
N LEU A 241 -22.55 27.71 24.98
CA LEU A 241 -23.62 27.59 25.98
C LEU A 241 -24.29 28.94 26.28
N SER A 242 -23.57 30.06 26.15
CA SER A 242 -24.15 31.41 26.31
C SER A 242 -25.02 31.86 25.12
N ARG A 243 -24.90 31.19 23.97
CA ARG A 243 -25.69 31.45 22.75
C ARG A 243 -26.96 30.58 22.68
N ALA A 244 -27.04 29.55 23.50
CA ALA A 244 -28.20 28.67 23.67
C ALA A 244 -29.29 29.37 24.49
#